data_AF-A0A7C8GUC8-F1
#
_entry.id   AF-A0A7C8GUC8-F1
#
_cell.length_a   1.000
_cell.length_b   1.000
_cell.length_c   1.000
_cell.angle_alpha   90.00
_cell.angle_beta   90.00
_cell.angle_gamma   90.00
#
_symmetry.space_group_name_H-M   'P 1'
#
loop_
_entity.id
_entity.type
_entity.pdbx_description
1 polymer ?
#
loop_
_entity_poly.entity_id
_entity_poly.type
_entity_poly.pdbx_seq_one_letter_code
_entity_poly.pdbx_strand_id
1 'polypeptide(L)'
;MTNLVKKLKPFINRDFSIEILEDEFFLHIIDRETEEMYGTVLIDENGQLESIDIEGYSDEEIELESLETPVHTEEMMRLSQLFVDTFVQKEVHFSMLNEFTENSFMITYEERDPKLDVLIPHTGCTLHFTREGKLTSASVGQTDFTLEYPEIEISKEEAKERLRSTGYLQIAIDLPDQEEEGYGKAELIYRANDEYIGVNVDGTVDSLYEFMETEELGVKKIPAANPSETMEQMLQVNDHLVKKTGEDHSLIWVDPTMPVDE
;
A
#
# COMPACT_ATOMS: atom_id res chain seq x y z
N MET A 1 -2.02 31.76 -12.87
CA MET A 1 -0.69 31.29 -13.29
C MET A 1 0.47 31.76 -12.41
N THR A 2 0.89 33.03 -12.37
CA THR A 2 2.00 33.49 -11.47
C THR A 2 1.74 33.22 -9.97
N ASN A 3 0.48 33.08 -9.59
CA ASN A 3 0.07 32.69 -8.24
C ASN A 3 0.31 31.18 -7.97
N LEU A 4 0.05 30.30 -8.94
CA LEU A 4 0.25 28.85 -8.81
C LEU A 4 1.73 28.51 -8.60
N VAL A 5 2.61 29.10 -9.41
CA VAL A 5 4.07 28.92 -9.25
C VAL A 5 4.56 29.34 -7.86
N LYS A 6 4.03 30.45 -7.33
CA LYS A 6 4.35 30.91 -5.97
C LYS A 6 3.84 29.94 -4.90
N LYS A 7 2.64 29.39 -5.10
CA LYS A 7 2.02 28.41 -4.22
C LYS A 7 2.75 27.07 -4.23
N LEU A 8 3.33 26.65 -5.36
CA LEU A 8 4.05 25.37 -5.48
C LEU A 8 5.48 25.43 -4.91
N LYS A 9 6.08 26.62 -4.82
CA LYS A 9 7.46 26.81 -4.36
C LYS A 9 7.83 26.14 -3.02
N PRO A 10 6.98 26.14 -1.99
CA PRO A 10 7.32 25.48 -0.72
C PRO A 10 7.46 23.96 -0.82
N PHE A 11 6.94 23.33 -1.89
CA PHE A 11 6.85 21.87 -2.02
C PHE A 11 7.92 21.26 -2.93
N ILE A 12 8.67 22.10 -3.66
CA ILE A 12 9.71 21.67 -4.60
C ILE A 12 11.07 22.11 -4.06
N ASN A 13 11.90 21.15 -3.67
CA ASN A 13 13.16 21.36 -2.96
C ASN A 13 14.35 21.66 -3.89
N ARG A 14 14.16 22.56 -4.87
CA ARG A 14 15.20 23.05 -5.80
C ARG A 14 14.88 24.47 -6.30
N ASP A 15 15.85 25.15 -6.91
CA ASP A 15 15.58 26.38 -7.64
C ASP A 15 15.04 26.05 -9.05
N PHE A 16 13.71 26.04 -9.20
CA PHE A 16 13.03 25.62 -10.43
C PHE A 16 12.42 26.79 -11.22
N SER A 17 12.19 26.58 -12.52
CA SER A 17 11.28 27.36 -13.37
C SER A 17 10.16 26.45 -13.79
N ILE A 18 8.93 26.88 -13.55
CA ILE A 18 7.80 26.23 -14.22
C ILE A 18 7.75 26.82 -15.62
N GLU A 19 8.23 26.07 -16.60
CA GLU A 19 8.04 26.38 -18.00
C GLU A 19 6.80 25.66 -18.50
N ILE A 20 5.86 26.46 -18.99
CA ILE A 20 4.58 25.98 -19.48
C ILE A 20 4.77 25.72 -20.96
N LEU A 21 4.85 24.45 -21.36
CA LEU A 21 4.63 24.08 -22.76
C LEU A 21 3.12 24.11 -22.97
N GLU A 22 2.61 25.20 -23.52
CA GLU A 22 1.20 25.31 -23.93
C GLU A 22 0.91 24.30 -25.04
N ASP A 23 0.34 23.15 -24.71
CA ASP A 23 -0.57 22.44 -25.64
C ASP A 23 -1.49 21.38 -25.01
N GLU A 24 -1.35 20.98 -23.74
CA GLU A 24 -2.24 20.00 -23.10
C GLU A 24 -2.46 20.34 -21.61
N PHE A 25 -3.48 19.76 -20.95
CA PHE A 25 -3.99 20.12 -19.61
C PHE A 25 -3.00 20.00 -18.43
N PHE A 26 -1.71 19.80 -18.70
CA PHE A 26 -0.64 19.66 -17.72
C PHE A 26 0.46 20.70 -17.94
N LEU A 27 1.14 21.08 -16.86
CA LEU A 27 2.28 21.99 -16.85
C LEU A 27 3.54 21.20 -16.49
N HIS A 28 4.67 21.51 -17.12
CA HIS A 28 5.95 20.91 -16.77
C HIS A 28 6.69 21.73 -15.72
N ILE A 29 7.32 21.03 -14.77
CA ILE A 29 8.28 21.60 -13.83
C ILE A 29 9.66 21.40 -14.47
N ILE A 30 10.40 22.48 -14.72
CA ILE A 30 11.74 22.42 -15.33
C ILE A 30 12.78 22.93 -14.33
N ASP A 31 13.86 22.19 -14.15
CA ASP A 31 15.00 22.64 -13.37
C ASP A 31 15.74 23.77 -14.12
N ARG A 32 15.99 24.92 -13.47
CA ARG A 32 16.64 26.07 -14.13
C ARG A 32 18.11 25.84 -14.42
N GLU A 33 18.76 24.97 -13.66
CA GLU A 33 20.19 24.72 -13.78
C GLU A 33 20.48 23.68 -14.86
N THR A 34 19.65 22.64 -14.96
CA THR A 34 19.86 21.53 -15.90
C THR A 34 19.00 21.60 -17.15
N GLU A 35 17.94 22.44 -17.16
CA GLU A 35 16.92 22.49 -18.22
C GLU A 35 16.16 21.16 -18.41
N GLU A 36 16.22 20.25 -17.43
CA GLU A 36 15.55 18.95 -17.46
C GLU A 36 14.14 19.02 -16.86
N MET A 37 13.24 18.16 -17.35
CA MET A 37 11.92 17.97 -16.76
C MET A 37 12.07 17.31 -15.39
N TYR A 38 11.42 17.90 -14.39
CA TYR A 38 11.48 17.49 -12.98
C TYR A 38 10.12 17.01 -12.45
N GLY A 39 9.06 17.13 -13.26
CA GLY A 39 7.72 16.72 -12.87
C GLY A 39 6.61 17.38 -13.69
N THR A 40 5.37 17.04 -13.34
CA THR A 40 4.16 17.52 -13.99
C THR A 40 3.15 18.05 -12.98
N VAL A 41 2.33 19.00 -13.43
CA VAL A 41 1.22 19.58 -12.64
C VAL A 41 -0.03 19.53 -13.48
N LEU A 42 -1.04 18.80 -13.03
CA LEU A 42 -2.35 18.75 -13.67
C LEU A 42 -3.27 19.81 -13.07
N ILE A 43 -4.00 20.51 -13.93
CA ILE A 43 -4.98 21.52 -13.53
C ILE A 43 -6.34 21.27 -14.15
N ASP A 44 -7.39 21.60 -13.40
CA ASP A 44 -8.77 21.49 -13.89
C ASP A 44 -9.12 22.61 -14.90
N GLU A 45 -10.33 22.54 -15.46
CA GLU A 45 -10.86 23.58 -16.36
C GLU A 45 -10.94 24.98 -15.73
N ASN A 46 -10.94 25.07 -14.39
CA ASN A 46 -10.96 26.31 -13.63
C ASN A 46 -9.56 26.82 -13.24
N GLY A 47 -8.50 26.09 -13.62
CA GLY A 47 -7.11 26.38 -13.26
C GLY A 47 -6.75 26.09 -11.79
N GLN A 48 -7.51 25.22 -11.13
CA GLN A 48 -7.21 24.66 -9.82
C GLN A 48 -6.31 23.44 -9.94
N LEU A 49 -5.54 23.15 -8.89
CA LEU A 49 -4.65 21.99 -8.86
C LEU A 49 -5.47 20.70 -8.76
N GLU A 50 -5.25 19.77 -9.68
CA GLU A 50 -5.75 18.39 -9.60
C GLU A 50 -4.68 17.47 -9.02
N SER A 51 -3.48 17.51 -9.59
CA SER A 51 -2.36 16.71 -9.10
C SER A 51 -1.01 17.36 -9.40
N ILE A 52 0.00 16.93 -8.65
CA ILE A 52 1.41 17.19 -8.92
C ILE A 52 2.16 15.87 -8.80
N ASP A 53 3.07 15.64 -9.74
CA ASP A 53 4.01 14.53 -9.74
C ASP A 53 5.43 15.09 -9.92
N ILE A 54 6.37 14.67 -9.06
CA ILE A 54 7.75 15.14 -9.05
C ILE A 54 8.64 13.94 -9.39
N GLU A 55 9.07 13.87 -10.64
CA GLU A 55 9.89 12.80 -11.24
C GLU A 55 11.36 12.80 -10.77
N GLY A 56 11.73 13.72 -9.86
CA GLY A 56 13.08 13.86 -9.32
C GLY A 56 13.52 12.79 -8.31
N TYR A 57 12.68 11.79 -8.06
CA TYR A 57 12.96 10.64 -7.21
C TYR A 57 12.56 9.39 -7.98
N SER A 58 13.53 8.67 -8.53
CA SER A 58 13.22 7.34 -9.07
C SER A 58 12.82 6.41 -7.92
N ASP A 59 11.91 5.44 -8.18
CA ASP A 59 11.55 4.42 -7.19
C ASP A 59 12.82 3.73 -6.62
N GLU A 60 13.84 3.53 -7.47
CA GLU A 60 15.15 3.01 -7.09
C GLU A 60 15.91 3.93 -6.11
N GLU A 61 15.84 5.25 -6.25
CA GLU A 61 16.48 6.21 -5.33
C GLU A 61 15.77 6.30 -3.98
N ILE A 62 14.44 6.14 -3.95
CA ILE A 62 13.63 6.08 -2.72
C ILE A 62 13.91 4.77 -1.96
N GLU A 63 14.04 3.65 -2.69
CA GLU A 63 14.42 2.35 -2.14
C GLU A 63 15.88 2.33 -1.63
N LEU A 64 16.78 3.10 -2.28
CA LEU A 64 18.19 3.25 -1.88
C LEU A 64 18.41 4.18 -0.68
N GLU A 65 17.39 4.93 -0.22
CA GLU A 65 17.50 5.72 1.01
C GLU A 65 17.81 4.78 2.18
N SER A 66 18.94 5.01 2.85
CA SER A 66 19.37 4.09 3.90
C SER A 66 18.34 4.08 5.04
N LEU A 67 18.03 2.88 5.55
CA LEU A 67 17.20 2.70 6.75
C LEU A 67 17.76 3.45 7.98
N GLU A 68 19.01 3.92 7.92
CA GLU A 68 19.64 4.72 8.97
C GLU A 68 19.16 6.17 9.00
N THR A 69 18.59 6.70 7.91
CA THR A 69 17.95 8.02 7.92
C THR A 69 16.70 7.97 8.82
N PRO A 70 16.51 8.88 9.77
CA PRO A 70 15.28 8.92 10.57
C PRO A 70 14.08 9.31 9.70
N VAL A 71 12.89 8.81 10.02
CA VAL A 71 11.66 9.27 9.35
C VAL A 71 11.31 10.68 9.80
N HIS A 72 11.21 11.63 8.86
CA HIS A 72 10.92 13.05 9.12
C HIS A 72 9.41 13.33 9.21
N THR A 73 8.69 12.63 10.07
CA THR A 73 7.23 12.72 10.20
C THR A 73 6.72 14.13 10.51
N GLU A 74 7.42 14.89 11.37
CA GLU A 74 7.04 16.28 11.70
C GLU A 74 7.06 17.19 10.46
N GLU A 75 8.04 17.00 9.57
CA GLU A 75 8.16 17.79 8.34
C GLU A 75 7.09 17.39 7.33
N MET A 76 6.81 16.09 7.18
CA MET A 76 5.71 15.60 6.35
C MET A 76 4.38 16.23 6.78
N MET A 77 4.07 16.19 8.09
CA MET A 77 2.84 16.76 8.64
C MET A 77 2.76 18.28 8.47
N ARG A 78 3.89 18.98 8.59
CA ARG A 78 3.96 20.44 8.40
C ARG A 78 3.70 20.80 6.93
N LEU A 79 4.36 20.10 6.00
CA LEU A 79 4.19 20.32 4.57
C LEU A 79 2.79 19.89 4.09
N SER A 80 2.27 18.78 4.60
CA SER A 80 0.93 18.31 4.24
C SER A 80 -0.15 19.30 4.66
N GLN A 81 -0.06 19.86 5.87
CA GLN A 81 -0.98 20.90 6.31
C GLN A 81 -0.84 22.18 5.46
N LEU A 82 0.38 22.59 5.14
CA LEU A 82 0.61 23.73 4.25
C LEU A 82 0.00 23.50 2.86
N PHE A 83 0.06 22.27 2.35
CA PHE A 83 -0.54 21.90 1.07
C PHE A 83 -2.06 22.04 1.13
N VAL A 84 -2.69 21.48 2.16
CA VAL A 84 -4.13 21.60 2.42
C VAL A 84 -4.55 23.08 2.46
N ASP A 85 -3.88 23.89 3.28
CA ASP A 85 -4.18 25.32 3.43
C ASP A 85 -4.01 26.12 2.12
N THR A 86 -3.20 25.61 1.19
CA THR A 86 -2.85 26.31 -0.06
C THR A 86 -3.77 25.95 -1.23
N PHE A 87 -4.17 24.69 -1.32
CA PHE A 87 -4.82 24.11 -2.50
C PHE A 87 -6.21 23.54 -2.24
N VAL A 88 -6.50 23.10 -1.02
CA VAL A 88 -7.78 22.46 -0.68
C VAL A 88 -8.74 23.52 -0.15
N GLN A 89 -9.84 23.75 -0.86
CA GLN A 89 -10.84 24.76 -0.49
C GLN A 89 -11.88 24.24 0.50
N LYS A 90 -12.07 22.92 0.52
CA LYS A 90 -13.04 22.24 1.39
C LYS A 90 -12.48 22.07 2.80
N GLU A 91 -13.36 21.96 3.77
CA GLU A 91 -12.97 21.59 5.14
C GLU A 91 -12.62 20.10 5.19
N VAL A 92 -11.35 19.80 5.37
CA VAL A 92 -10.81 18.44 5.43
C VAL A 92 -10.05 18.22 6.73
N HIS A 93 -10.00 16.96 7.16
CA HIS A 93 -9.33 16.55 8.38
C HIS A 93 -8.26 15.53 8.07
N PHE A 94 -7.18 15.54 8.85
CA PHE A 94 -6.19 14.48 8.81
C PHE A 94 -6.87 13.13 9.08
N SER A 95 -6.68 12.18 8.15
CA SER A 95 -7.23 10.83 8.22
C SER A 95 -6.14 9.84 8.63
N MET A 96 -5.05 9.80 7.87
CA MET A 96 -4.03 8.76 8.00
C MET A 96 -2.64 9.26 7.60
N LEU A 97 -1.62 8.71 8.27
CA LEU A 97 -0.24 8.65 7.81
C LEU A 97 0.18 7.19 7.86
N ASN A 98 0.60 6.64 6.73
CA ASN A 98 1.10 5.26 6.64
C ASN A 98 2.32 5.18 5.71
N GLU A 99 3.19 4.22 5.98
CA GLU A 99 4.16 3.78 4.98
C GLU A 99 3.39 2.97 3.92
N PHE A 100 3.52 3.37 2.66
CA PHE A 100 2.78 2.76 1.54
C PHE A 100 3.65 1.73 0.81
N THR A 101 4.91 2.06 0.58
CA THR A 101 5.99 1.17 0.12
C THR A 101 7.25 1.48 0.91
N GLU A 102 8.30 0.65 0.81
CA GLU A 102 9.56 0.88 1.54
C GLU A 102 10.06 2.32 1.30
N ASN A 103 10.21 3.09 2.39
CA ASN A 103 10.63 4.50 2.38
C ASN A 103 9.68 5.51 1.69
N SER A 104 8.46 5.10 1.34
CA SER A 104 7.42 5.97 0.79
C SER A 104 6.26 6.12 1.76
N PHE A 105 5.93 7.36 2.11
CA PHE A 105 4.91 7.69 3.10
C PHE A 105 3.72 8.36 2.42
N MET A 106 2.52 7.89 2.74
CA MET A 106 1.26 8.45 2.28
C MET A 106 0.57 9.17 3.43
N ILE A 107 0.10 10.39 3.17
CA ILE A 107 -0.75 11.18 4.06
C ILE A 107 -2.05 11.50 3.36
N THR A 108 -3.17 11.22 4.03
CA THR A 108 -4.51 11.45 3.49
C THR A 108 -5.30 12.42 4.36
N TYR A 109 -5.97 13.37 3.72
CA TYR A 109 -6.96 14.25 4.32
C TYR A 109 -8.33 14.01 3.69
N GLU A 110 -9.39 14.03 4.49
CA GLU A 110 -10.74 13.65 4.08
C GLU A 110 -11.79 14.61 4.65
N GLU A 111 -12.88 14.83 3.91
CA GLU A 111 -14.05 15.53 4.43
C GLU A 111 -14.70 14.70 5.55
N ARG A 112 -15.35 15.38 6.49
CA ARG A 112 -16.09 14.75 7.57
C ARG A 112 -17.58 14.96 7.36
N ASP A 113 -18.33 13.87 7.36
CA ASP A 113 -19.77 13.91 7.26
C ASP A 113 -20.36 14.66 8.47
N PRO A 114 -21.08 15.78 8.28
CA PRO A 114 -21.56 16.60 9.38
C PRO A 114 -22.68 15.95 10.20
N LYS A 115 -23.32 14.89 9.69
CA LYS A 115 -24.46 14.23 10.35
C LYS A 115 -24.03 13.03 11.21
N LEU A 116 -23.09 12.23 10.71
CA LEU A 116 -22.61 10.98 11.29
C LEU A 116 -21.22 11.13 11.92
N ASP A 117 -20.52 12.24 11.67
CA ASP A 117 -19.18 12.53 12.20
C ASP A 117 -18.13 11.49 11.75
N VAL A 118 -18.28 10.98 10.53
CA VAL A 118 -17.39 9.98 9.91
C VAL A 118 -16.61 10.59 8.75
N LEU A 119 -15.38 10.13 8.53
CA LEU A 119 -14.59 10.55 7.37
C LEU A 119 -15.16 9.93 6.09
N ILE A 120 -15.15 10.70 5.01
CA ILE A 120 -15.65 10.28 3.70
C ILE A 120 -14.44 9.98 2.81
N PRO A 121 -14.22 8.71 2.43
CA PRO A 121 -13.04 8.33 1.66
C PRO A 121 -12.89 9.11 0.35
N HIS A 122 -11.64 9.45 0.00
CA HIS A 122 -11.26 10.06 -1.30
C HIS A 122 -11.80 11.47 -1.59
N THR A 123 -12.21 12.22 -0.56
CA THR A 123 -12.86 13.55 -0.73
C THR A 123 -11.96 14.76 -0.51
N GLY A 124 -10.78 14.59 0.11
CA GLY A 124 -9.86 15.68 0.42
C GLY A 124 -8.61 15.67 -0.46
N CYS A 125 -7.50 15.12 0.04
CA CYS A 125 -6.29 14.97 -0.76
C CYS A 125 -5.45 13.78 -0.29
N THR A 126 -4.62 13.26 -1.19
CA THR A 126 -3.60 12.25 -0.90
C THR A 126 -2.24 12.81 -1.28
N LEU A 127 -1.27 12.67 -0.39
CA LEU A 127 0.07 13.23 -0.51
C LEU A 127 1.09 12.12 -0.29
N HIS A 128 2.09 12.02 -1.17
CA HIS A 128 3.18 11.07 -1.05
C HIS A 128 4.48 11.78 -0.72
N PHE A 129 5.24 11.20 0.19
CA PHE A 129 6.48 11.74 0.71
C PHE A 129 7.58 10.69 0.74
N THR A 130 8.81 11.14 0.48
CA THR A 130 10.03 10.40 0.85
C THR A 130 10.21 10.34 2.36
N ARG A 131 11.09 9.47 2.85
CA ARG A 131 11.45 9.35 4.27
C ARG A 131 12.00 10.65 4.87
N GLU A 132 12.70 11.44 4.08
CA GLU A 132 13.22 12.77 4.45
C GLU A 132 12.14 13.86 4.52
N GLY A 133 10.88 13.53 4.22
CA GLY A 133 9.75 14.44 4.27
C GLY A 133 9.61 15.33 3.05
N LYS A 134 10.21 14.96 1.91
CA LYS A 134 10.02 15.68 0.64
C LYS A 134 8.77 15.15 -0.07
N LEU A 135 7.92 16.06 -0.53
CA LEU A 135 6.73 15.71 -1.34
C LEU A 135 7.19 15.14 -2.70
N THR A 136 6.66 13.99 -3.08
CA THR A 136 6.90 13.34 -4.38
C THR A 136 5.68 13.47 -5.29
N SER A 137 4.47 13.29 -4.74
CA SER A 137 3.25 13.53 -5.48
C SER A 137 2.10 13.98 -4.59
N ALA A 138 1.10 14.60 -5.19
CA ALA A 138 -0.15 14.96 -4.53
C ALA A 138 -1.32 14.84 -5.49
N SER A 139 -2.46 14.42 -4.97
CA SER A 139 -3.74 14.46 -5.66
C SER A 139 -4.80 15.13 -4.78
N VAL A 140 -5.62 15.99 -5.38
CA VAL A 140 -6.76 16.63 -4.73
C VAL A 140 -8.02 15.91 -5.18
N GLY A 141 -8.79 15.40 -4.22
CA GLY A 141 -10.08 14.76 -4.48
C GLY A 141 -11.10 15.81 -4.95
N GLN A 142 -11.48 15.75 -6.22
CA GLN A 142 -12.43 16.70 -6.83
C GLN A 142 -13.82 16.10 -7.07
N THR A 143 -14.11 14.92 -6.53
CA THR A 143 -15.39 14.25 -6.77
C THR A 143 -16.51 14.96 -6.03
N ASP A 144 -17.48 15.47 -6.78
CA ASP A 144 -18.78 15.86 -6.23
C ASP A 144 -19.61 14.60 -5.96
N PHE A 145 -20.08 14.45 -4.72
CA PHE A 145 -20.92 13.33 -4.30
C PHE A 145 -22.16 13.85 -3.58
N THR A 146 -23.21 13.03 -3.58
CA THR A 146 -24.40 13.27 -2.77
C THR A 146 -24.54 12.12 -1.80
N LEU A 147 -24.63 12.42 -0.50
CA LEU A 147 -24.86 11.42 0.53
C LEU A 147 -26.34 11.16 0.68
N GLU A 148 -26.73 9.91 0.51
CA GLU A 148 -28.05 9.41 0.90
C GLU A 148 -27.92 8.69 2.24
N TYR A 149 -28.64 9.18 3.26
CA TYR A 149 -28.58 8.58 4.59
C TYR A 149 -29.71 7.56 4.74
N PRO A 150 -29.40 6.27 4.87
CA PRO A 150 -30.40 5.27 5.20
C PRO A 150 -30.94 5.47 6.63
N GLU A 151 -32.10 4.90 6.90
CA GLU A 151 -32.60 4.78 8.26
C GLU A 151 -31.71 3.80 9.03
N ILE A 152 -31.26 4.21 10.22
CA ILE A 152 -30.48 3.33 11.11
C ILE A 152 -31.50 2.51 11.90
N GLU A 153 -31.66 1.24 11.54
CA GLU A 153 -32.70 0.38 12.11
C GLU A 153 -32.27 -0.27 13.43
N ILE A 154 -30.96 -0.38 13.66
CA ILE A 154 -30.39 -1.02 14.85
C ILE A 154 -29.53 -0.07 15.68
N SER A 155 -29.50 -0.32 17.00
CA SER A 155 -28.62 0.42 17.91
C SER A 155 -27.14 -0.02 17.79
N LYS A 156 -26.21 0.81 18.29
CA LYS A 156 -24.78 0.46 18.35
C LYS A 156 -24.54 -0.80 19.18
N GLU A 157 -25.29 -0.97 20.26
CA GLU A 157 -25.25 -2.12 21.16
C GLU A 157 -25.75 -3.38 20.48
N GLU A 158 -26.81 -3.26 19.68
CA GLU A 158 -27.35 -4.37 18.90
C GLU A 158 -26.38 -4.79 17.78
N ALA A 159 -25.79 -3.84 17.05
CA ALA A 159 -24.76 -4.12 16.05
C ALA A 159 -23.58 -4.90 16.66
N LYS A 160 -23.12 -4.47 17.84
CA LYS A 160 -22.04 -5.12 18.58
C LYS A 160 -22.39 -6.55 18.98
N GLU A 161 -23.63 -6.80 19.40
CA GLU A 161 -24.07 -8.14 19.79
C GLU A 161 -24.19 -9.07 18.57
N ARG A 162 -24.69 -8.55 17.44
CA ARG A 162 -24.72 -9.29 16.16
C ARG A 162 -23.31 -9.65 15.69
N LEU A 163 -22.35 -8.72 15.75
CA LEU A 163 -20.96 -9.02 15.39
C LEU A 163 -20.31 -10.05 16.31
N ARG A 164 -20.68 -10.10 17.59
CA ARG A 164 -20.14 -11.11 18.52
C ARG A 164 -20.70 -12.51 18.26
N SER A 165 -21.93 -12.60 17.78
CA SER A 165 -22.59 -13.90 17.56
C SER A 165 -22.14 -14.60 16.28
N THR A 166 -21.40 -13.93 15.40
CA THR A 166 -20.93 -14.46 14.11
C THR A 166 -19.69 -15.35 14.21
N GLY A 167 -19.16 -15.58 15.43
CA GLY A 167 -18.02 -16.46 15.62
C GLY A 167 -16.68 -15.75 15.35
N TYR A 168 -16.51 -14.57 15.94
CA TYR A 168 -15.30 -13.74 15.89
C TYR A 168 -13.98 -14.46 16.27
N LEU A 169 -14.06 -15.67 16.83
CA LEU A 169 -12.90 -16.47 17.23
C LEU A 169 -12.87 -17.77 16.43
N GLN A 170 -11.71 -18.06 15.86
CA GLN A 170 -11.41 -19.34 15.24
C GLN A 170 -10.22 -20.00 15.93
N ILE A 171 -10.19 -21.33 15.88
CA ILE A 171 -9.01 -22.09 16.26
C ILE A 171 -8.06 -22.07 15.07
N ALA A 172 -6.82 -21.61 15.29
CA ALA A 172 -5.77 -21.60 14.30
C ALA A 172 -4.51 -22.27 14.84
N ILE A 173 -3.63 -22.69 13.94
CA ILE A 173 -2.27 -23.11 14.29
C ILE A 173 -1.39 -21.89 14.12
N ASP A 174 -0.74 -21.48 15.21
CA ASP A 174 0.33 -20.50 15.19
C ASP A 174 1.66 -21.22 14.93
N LEU A 175 2.39 -20.76 13.93
CA LEU A 175 3.71 -21.27 13.61
C LEU A 175 4.64 -20.06 13.44
N PRO A 176 5.43 -19.72 14.46
CA PRO A 176 6.32 -18.56 14.42
C PRO A 176 7.28 -18.64 13.23
N ASP A 177 7.61 -17.49 12.65
CA ASP A 177 8.53 -17.37 11.52
C ASP A 177 9.99 -17.64 11.94
N GLN A 178 10.88 -17.84 10.96
CA GLN A 178 12.30 -18.22 11.22
C GLN A 178 13.05 -17.25 12.12
N GLU A 179 12.62 -16.00 12.17
CA GLU A 179 13.25 -14.92 12.94
C GLU A 179 12.64 -14.78 14.35
N GLU A 180 11.58 -15.53 14.66
CA GLU A 180 10.85 -15.44 15.93
C GLU A 180 11.28 -16.49 16.96
N GLU A 181 11.23 -16.09 18.24
CA GLU A 181 11.56 -16.98 19.36
C GLU A 181 10.49 -18.08 19.50
N GLY A 182 10.84 -19.30 19.11
CA GLY A 182 9.88 -20.42 19.10
C GLY A 182 9.69 -21.09 17.73
N TYR A 183 10.42 -20.64 16.69
CA TYR A 183 10.41 -21.26 15.37
C TYR A 183 10.40 -22.80 15.41
N GLY A 184 9.47 -23.39 14.65
CA GLY A 184 9.27 -24.84 14.56
C GLY A 184 8.39 -25.45 15.67
N LYS A 185 7.87 -24.66 16.62
CA LYS A 185 6.86 -25.11 17.58
C LYS A 185 5.49 -24.60 17.16
N ALA A 186 4.69 -25.49 16.58
CA ALA A 186 3.29 -25.21 16.28
C ALA A 186 2.47 -25.19 17.59
N GLU A 187 1.73 -24.11 17.81
CA GLU A 187 0.79 -23.99 18.93
C GLU A 187 -0.65 -23.88 18.41
N LEU A 188 -1.61 -24.44 19.16
CA LEU A 188 -3.02 -24.28 18.85
C LEU A 188 -3.56 -23.07 19.60
N ILE A 189 -3.97 -22.03 18.87
CA ILE A 189 -4.42 -20.77 19.45
C ILE A 189 -5.88 -20.47 19.08
N TYR A 190 -6.53 -19.63 19.87
CA TYR A 190 -7.74 -18.92 19.45
C TYR A 190 -7.31 -17.56 18.92
N ARG A 191 -7.57 -17.28 17.65
CA ARG A 191 -7.33 -15.96 17.05
C ARG A 191 -8.64 -15.36 16.55
N ALA A 192 -8.65 -14.05 16.33
CA ALA A 192 -9.76 -13.42 15.64
C ALA A 192 -9.96 -14.06 14.26
N ASN A 193 -11.19 -14.23 13.82
CA ASN A 193 -11.44 -14.57 12.42
C ASN A 193 -10.82 -13.45 11.55
N ASP A 194 -10.00 -13.84 10.58
CA ASP A 194 -9.30 -12.95 9.66
C ASP A 194 -10.20 -12.47 8.51
N GLU A 195 -11.44 -12.94 8.46
CA GLU A 195 -12.49 -12.32 7.68
C GLU A 195 -12.79 -10.89 8.18
N TYR A 196 -12.72 -9.94 7.25
CA TYR A 196 -13.23 -8.60 7.48
C TYR A 196 -14.76 -8.64 7.48
N ILE A 197 -15.36 -8.57 8.66
CA ILE A 197 -16.83 -8.67 8.84
C ILE A 197 -17.39 -7.30 9.23
N GLY A 198 -18.44 -6.86 8.53
CA GLY A 198 -19.19 -5.64 8.81
C GLY A 198 -20.63 -5.93 9.27
N VAL A 199 -21.23 -5.00 10.02
CA VAL A 199 -22.66 -5.03 10.33
C VAL A 199 -23.32 -3.82 9.68
N ASN A 200 -24.25 -4.07 8.78
CA ASN A 200 -24.99 -3.04 8.06
C ASN A 200 -26.01 -2.34 8.98
N VAL A 201 -26.56 -1.22 8.53
CA VAL A 201 -27.52 -0.40 9.29
C VAL A 201 -28.89 -1.08 9.50
N ASP A 202 -29.22 -2.08 8.68
CA ASP A 202 -30.37 -2.99 8.84
C ASP A 202 -30.05 -4.20 9.75
N GLY A 203 -28.79 -4.30 10.16
CA GLY A 203 -28.25 -5.34 11.02
C GLY A 203 -27.94 -6.67 10.34
N THR A 204 -27.92 -6.72 9.01
CA THR A 204 -27.29 -7.83 8.29
C THR A 204 -25.78 -7.83 8.57
N VAL A 205 -25.18 -9.03 8.56
CA VAL A 205 -23.74 -9.20 8.77
C VAL A 205 -23.16 -9.75 7.47
N ASP A 206 -22.24 -8.99 6.88
CA ASP A 206 -21.61 -9.33 5.60
C ASP A 206 -20.09 -9.40 5.76
N SER A 207 -19.46 -10.27 4.98
CA SER A 207 -18.01 -10.26 4.80
C SER A 207 -17.59 -9.21 3.76
N LEU A 208 -16.36 -8.69 3.86
CA LEU A 208 -15.79 -7.80 2.85
C LEU A 208 -15.78 -8.44 1.46
N TYR A 209 -15.62 -9.77 1.39
CA TYR A 209 -15.66 -10.51 0.14
C TYR A 209 -17.04 -10.49 -0.51
N GLU A 210 -18.12 -10.62 0.28
CA GLU A 210 -19.49 -10.47 -0.21
C GLU A 210 -19.80 -9.02 -0.61
N PHE A 211 -19.32 -8.04 0.16
CA PHE A 211 -19.43 -6.62 -0.19
C PHE A 211 -18.71 -6.27 -1.51
N MET A 212 -17.54 -6.87 -1.75
CA MET A 212 -16.73 -6.67 -2.96
C MET A 212 -17.19 -7.53 -4.15
N GLU A 213 -18.27 -8.33 -4.00
CA GLU A 213 -18.73 -9.32 -4.98
C GLU A 213 -17.63 -10.33 -5.40
N THR A 214 -16.65 -10.56 -4.53
CA THR A 214 -15.53 -11.49 -4.77
C THR A 214 -15.83 -12.86 -4.17
N GLU A 215 -15.74 -13.92 -4.97
CA GLU A 215 -15.95 -15.28 -4.46
C GLU A 215 -14.81 -15.72 -3.53
N GLU A 216 -15.19 -16.25 -2.37
CA GLU A 216 -14.29 -16.99 -1.50
C GLU A 216 -13.70 -18.19 -2.27
N LEU A 217 -12.37 -18.23 -2.43
CA LEU A 217 -11.72 -19.38 -3.06
C LEU A 217 -11.83 -20.59 -2.13
N GLY A 218 -12.85 -21.41 -2.36
CA GLY A 218 -13.09 -22.61 -1.57
C GLY A 218 -11.84 -23.48 -1.44
N VAL A 219 -11.54 -23.90 -0.20
CA VAL A 219 -10.38 -24.75 0.12
C VAL A 219 -10.45 -26.04 -0.70
N LYS A 220 -9.55 -26.18 -1.68
CA LYS A 220 -9.45 -27.41 -2.48
C LYS A 220 -8.62 -28.44 -1.72
N LYS A 221 -9.26 -29.56 -1.39
CA LYS A 221 -8.57 -30.72 -0.83
C LYS A 221 -7.56 -31.25 -1.86
N ILE A 222 -6.27 -31.11 -1.60
CA ILE A 222 -5.23 -31.73 -2.43
C ILE A 222 -5.33 -33.25 -2.22
N PRO A 223 -5.65 -34.04 -3.26
CA PRO A 223 -5.73 -35.48 -3.11
C PRO A 223 -4.33 -36.03 -2.78
N ALA A 224 -4.27 -37.05 -1.93
CA ALA A 224 -3.01 -37.75 -1.67
C ALA A 224 -2.44 -38.26 -2.99
N ALA A 225 -1.29 -37.72 -3.39
CA ALA A 225 -0.57 -38.19 -4.55
C ALA A 225 0.12 -39.51 -4.19
N ASN A 226 -0.13 -40.55 -4.97
CA ASN A 226 0.70 -41.74 -4.98
C ASN A 226 1.74 -41.53 -6.07
N PRO A 227 3.02 -41.25 -5.74
CA PRO A 227 4.05 -41.09 -6.74
C PRO A 227 4.12 -42.37 -7.59
N SER A 228 3.92 -42.23 -8.89
CA SER A 228 4.07 -43.32 -9.86
C SER A 228 5.53 -43.69 -10.12
N GLU A 229 6.43 -42.80 -9.73
CA GLU A 229 7.87 -42.87 -9.97
C GLU A 229 8.60 -42.46 -8.68
N THR A 230 9.81 -42.98 -8.49
CA THR A 230 10.69 -42.52 -7.41
C THR A 230 11.22 -41.12 -7.75
N MET A 231 11.62 -40.36 -6.73
CA MET A 231 12.23 -39.03 -6.91
C MET A 231 13.40 -39.08 -7.91
N GLU A 232 14.22 -40.13 -7.84
CA GLU A 232 15.34 -40.37 -8.75
C GLU A 232 14.92 -40.57 -10.21
N GLN A 233 13.75 -41.17 -10.45
CA GLN A 233 13.22 -41.39 -11.80
C GLN A 233 12.66 -40.09 -12.38
N MET A 234 11.93 -39.33 -11.56
CA MET A 234 11.41 -38.01 -11.94
C MET A 234 12.55 -37.02 -12.26
N LEU A 235 13.65 -37.11 -11.51
CA LEU A 235 14.86 -36.31 -11.71
C LEU A 235 15.78 -36.86 -12.82
N GLN A 236 15.36 -37.94 -13.51
CA GLN A 236 16.13 -38.60 -14.57
C GLN A 236 17.58 -38.92 -14.15
N VAL A 237 17.75 -39.35 -12.90
CA VAL A 237 19.05 -39.81 -12.39
C VAL A 237 19.43 -41.07 -13.15
N ASN A 238 20.37 -40.93 -14.07
CA ASN A 238 20.87 -42.03 -14.88
C ASN A 238 21.80 -42.93 -14.07
N ASP A 239 21.84 -44.23 -14.39
CA ASP A 239 22.60 -45.27 -13.67
C ASP A 239 24.13 -44.99 -13.54
N HIS A 240 24.67 -44.08 -14.36
CA HIS A 240 26.08 -43.69 -14.31
C HIS A 240 26.40 -42.65 -13.23
N LEU A 241 25.38 -42.00 -12.65
CA LEU A 241 25.57 -41.01 -11.59
C LEU A 241 25.70 -41.70 -10.23
N VAL A 242 26.66 -41.24 -9.44
CA VAL A 242 26.93 -41.80 -8.10
C VAL A 242 26.43 -40.83 -7.03
N LYS A 243 25.66 -41.36 -6.08
CA LYS A 243 25.16 -40.59 -4.93
C LYS A 243 26.33 -40.18 -4.03
N LYS A 244 26.46 -38.89 -3.78
CA LYS A 244 27.44 -38.30 -2.85
C LYS A 244 26.75 -37.34 -1.90
N THR A 245 27.42 -37.06 -0.79
CA THR A 245 27.02 -35.99 0.13
C THR A 245 27.71 -34.70 -0.29
N GLY A 246 26.93 -33.66 -0.57
CA GLY A 246 27.41 -32.31 -0.85
C GLY A 246 27.96 -31.62 0.39
N GLU A 247 28.60 -30.47 0.20
CA GLU A 247 29.26 -29.70 1.27
C GLU A 247 28.29 -29.20 2.36
N ASP A 248 27.03 -29.00 1.99
CA ASP A 248 25.91 -28.61 2.84
C ASP A 248 25.14 -29.81 3.44
N HIS A 249 25.70 -31.01 3.37
CA HIS A 249 25.05 -32.28 3.70
C HIS A 249 23.86 -32.68 2.82
N SER A 250 23.63 -31.99 1.69
CA SER A 250 22.64 -32.40 0.69
C SER A 250 23.05 -33.72 0.00
N LEU A 251 22.07 -34.44 -0.53
CA LEU A 251 22.31 -35.62 -1.36
C LEU A 251 22.40 -35.20 -2.83
N ILE A 252 23.60 -35.27 -3.40
CA ILE A 252 23.86 -34.92 -4.79
C ILE A 252 24.18 -36.17 -5.63
N TRP A 253 23.94 -36.10 -6.93
CA TRP A 253 24.28 -37.14 -7.89
C TRP A 253 25.37 -36.61 -8.82
N VAL A 254 26.53 -37.26 -8.82
CA VAL A 254 27.72 -36.76 -9.53
C VAL A 254 28.14 -37.77 -10.59
N ASP A 255 28.46 -37.27 -11.79
CA ASP A 255 29.09 -38.08 -12.83
C ASP A 255 30.58 -38.27 -12.49
N PRO A 256 31.04 -39.50 -12.21
CA PRO A 256 32.44 -39.76 -11.85
C PRO A 256 33.41 -39.58 -13.03
N THR A 257 32.90 -39.44 -14.26
CA THR A 257 33.70 -39.25 -15.47
C THR A 257 33.92 -37.80 -15.85
N MET A 258 33.19 -36.86 -15.23
CA MET A 258 33.47 -35.44 -15.39
C MET A 258 34.68 -35.04 -14.53
N PRO A 259 35.68 -34.35 -15.11
CA PRO A 259 36.76 -33.77 -14.33
C PRO A 259 36.14 -32.72 -13.41
N VAL A 260 36.29 -32.93 -12.10
CA VAL A 260 35.99 -31.92 -11.10
C VAL A 260 37.20 -30.98 -11.10
N ASP A 261 37.03 -29.76 -11.59
CA ASP A 261 38.02 -28.71 -11.32
C ASP A 261 38.06 -28.49 -9.80
N GLU A 262 39.23 -28.71 -9.20
CA GLU A 262 39.52 -28.39 -7.78
C GLU A 262 39.57 -26.88 -7.55
#